data_AF-A0A7X9IKS9-F1
#
_entry.id   AF-A0A7X9IKS9-F1
#
_cell.length_a   1.000
_cell.length_b   1.000
_cell.length_c   1.000
_cell.angle_alpha   90.00
_cell.angle_beta   90.00
_cell.angle_gamma   90.00
#
_symmetry.space_group_name_H-M   'P 1'
#
loop_
_entity.id
_entity.type
_entity.pdbx_description
1 polymer ?
#
loop_
_entity_poly.entity_id
_entity_poly.type
_entity_poly.pdbx_seq_one_letter_code
_entity_poly.pdbx_strand_id
1 'polypeptide(L)'
;MNATETSTKKYFERSGFPVNKIPETNSKTPDFEGISILVEVKQIMPEEVEGLSNDSTYNAVKNNLRDAARKFRAYDPNRDKKHIVVVYADEIVRDDIYSVWTGEWSPEHRDRIFKGGMLLSNDHKQHIDAITWFRKTTDAAPTYVWATTNEIRQYFPEINHE
;
A
#
# COMPACT_ATOMS: atom_id res chain seq x y z
N MET A 1 -18.52 -4.68 -2.53
CA MET A 1 -17.09 -4.82 -2.20
C MET A 1 -16.53 -5.98 -3.01
N ASN A 2 -15.33 -5.83 -3.56
CA ASN A 2 -14.61 -6.92 -4.22
C ASN A 2 -13.94 -7.84 -3.17
N ALA A 3 -13.23 -8.88 -3.63
CA ALA A 3 -12.62 -9.87 -2.75
C ALA A 3 -11.49 -9.29 -1.87
N THR A 4 -10.63 -8.44 -2.42
CA THR A 4 -9.51 -7.81 -1.69
C THR A 4 -10.02 -6.84 -0.63
N GLU A 5 -11.03 -6.01 -0.97
CA GLU A 5 -11.75 -5.15 -0.03
C GLU A 5 -12.39 -5.94 1.10
N THR A 6 -13.06 -7.05 0.78
CA THR A 6 -13.70 -7.92 1.78
C THR A 6 -12.66 -8.52 2.73
N SER A 7 -11.52 -8.98 2.20
CA SER A 7 -10.41 -9.49 3.00
C SER A 7 -9.83 -8.41 3.92
N THR A 8 -9.56 -7.22 3.36
CA THR A 8 -9.03 -6.08 4.12
C THR A 8 -9.96 -5.68 5.26
N LYS A 9 -11.27 -5.55 4.99
CA LYS A 9 -12.24 -5.22 6.03
C LYS A 9 -12.21 -6.24 7.17
N LYS A 10 -12.25 -7.54 6.84
CA LYS A 10 -12.18 -8.62 7.83
C LYS A 10 -10.87 -8.63 8.62
N TYR A 11 -9.75 -8.28 7.99
CA TYR A 11 -8.46 -8.15 8.66
C TYR A 11 -8.55 -7.07 9.74
N PHE A 12 -8.91 -5.85 9.36
CA PHE A 12 -8.97 -4.73 10.29
C PHE A 12 -10.02 -4.91 11.40
N GLU A 13 -11.16 -5.53 11.11
CA GLU A 13 -12.14 -5.93 12.13
C GLU A 13 -11.55 -6.91 13.15
N ARG A 14 -10.82 -7.93 12.70
CA ARG A 14 -10.17 -8.91 13.57
C ARG A 14 -9.02 -8.30 14.39
N SER A 15 -8.27 -7.37 13.80
CA SER A 15 -7.16 -6.68 14.45
C SER A 15 -7.62 -5.60 15.44
N GLY A 16 -8.93 -5.39 15.63
CA GLY A 16 -9.49 -4.45 16.60
C GLY A 16 -9.64 -3.02 16.09
N PHE A 17 -9.48 -2.79 14.78
CA PHE A 17 -9.56 -1.48 14.13
C PHE A 17 -10.64 -1.49 13.04
N PRO A 18 -11.92 -1.64 13.39
CA PRO A 18 -12.98 -1.78 12.39
C PRO A 18 -13.01 -0.60 11.42
N VAL A 19 -13.20 -0.91 10.13
CA VAL A 19 -13.28 0.07 9.05
C VAL A 19 -14.58 -0.11 8.25
N ASN A 20 -15.13 1.00 7.77
CA ASN A 20 -16.36 1.05 6.98
C ASN A 20 -16.04 1.44 5.55
N LYS A 21 -16.68 0.78 4.57
CA LYS A 21 -16.50 1.12 3.14
C LYS A 21 -17.08 2.52 2.91
N ILE A 22 -16.29 3.40 2.33
CA ILE A 22 -16.76 4.72 1.90
C ILE A 22 -17.61 4.51 0.63
N PRO A 23 -18.81 5.12 0.52
CA PRO A 23 -19.61 5.04 -0.68
C PRO A 23 -18.85 5.52 -1.92
N GLU A 24 -18.97 4.79 -3.02
CA GLU A 24 -18.39 5.20 -4.30
C GLU A 24 -19.05 6.51 -4.77
N THR A 25 -18.23 7.50 -5.12
CA THR A 25 -18.69 8.81 -5.59
C THR A 25 -17.87 9.26 -6.80
N ASN A 26 -18.25 10.37 -7.43
CA ASN A 26 -17.47 10.96 -8.52
C ASN A 26 -16.16 11.62 -8.04
N SER A 27 -15.95 11.72 -6.72
CA SER A 27 -14.72 12.23 -6.11
C SER A 27 -13.75 11.10 -5.75
N LYS A 28 -12.46 11.43 -5.68
CA LYS A 28 -11.42 10.49 -5.26
C LYS A 28 -11.53 10.22 -3.77
N THR A 29 -11.99 9.03 -3.41
CA THR A 29 -12.08 8.57 -2.02
C THR A 29 -11.19 7.35 -1.80
N PRO A 30 -10.62 7.18 -0.60
CA PRO A 30 -10.08 5.89 -0.19
C PRO A 30 -11.22 4.86 -0.08
N ASP A 31 -10.86 3.59 -0.03
CA ASP A 31 -11.86 2.52 0.08
C ASP A 31 -12.56 2.47 1.43
N PHE A 32 -11.81 2.65 2.52
CA PHE A 32 -12.37 2.54 3.87
C PHE A 32 -11.99 3.67 4.80
N GLU A 33 -12.88 3.89 5.77
CA GLU A 33 -12.70 4.82 6.88
C GLU A 33 -12.88 4.11 8.22
N GLY A 34 -11.89 4.25 9.09
CA GLY A 34 -11.97 3.93 10.52
C GLY A 34 -11.93 5.18 11.39
N ILE A 35 -11.91 4.98 12.71
CA ILE A 35 -11.82 6.08 13.68
C ILE A 35 -10.53 6.89 13.50
N SER A 36 -9.38 6.21 13.42
CA SER A 36 -8.05 6.83 13.36
C SER A 36 -7.28 6.54 12.05
N ILE A 37 -7.90 5.81 11.11
CA ILE A 37 -7.23 5.35 9.89
C ILE A 37 -8.11 5.55 8.66
N LEU A 38 -7.47 5.76 7.52
CA LEU A 38 -8.03 5.61 6.18
C LEU A 38 -7.27 4.49 5.46
N VAL A 39 -8.00 3.66 4.73
CA VAL A 39 -7.42 2.50 4.05
C VAL A 39 -7.76 2.52 2.57
N GLU A 40 -6.74 2.40 1.73
CA GLU A 40 -6.88 2.20 0.29
C GLU A 40 -6.37 0.81 -0.09
N VAL A 41 -7.14 0.07 -0.88
CA VAL A 41 -6.82 -1.30 -1.28
C VAL A 41 -6.38 -1.34 -2.74
N LYS A 42 -5.18 -1.86 -2.99
CA LYS A 42 -4.62 -2.04 -4.33
C LYS A 42 -4.36 -3.52 -4.60
N GLN A 43 -4.86 -4.00 -5.72
CA GLN A 43 -4.41 -5.26 -6.29
C GLN A 43 -3.44 -4.95 -7.42
N ILE A 44 -2.23 -5.47 -7.34
CA ILE A 44 -1.19 -5.21 -8.34
C ILE A 44 -0.84 -6.53 -9.01
N MET A 45 -1.07 -6.58 -10.32
CA MET A 45 -0.73 -7.72 -11.17
C MET A 45 0.17 -7.14 -12.27
N PRO A 46 1.49 -7.38 -12.21
CA PRO A 46 2.39 -6.96 -13.29
C PRO A 46 1.94 -7.56 -14.62
N GLU A 47 1.98 -6.78 -15.68
CA GLU A 47 1.80 -7.34 -17.02
C GLU A 47 3.09 -8.06 -17.43
N GLU A 48 2.97 -9.35 -17.75
CA GLU A 48 4.03 -10.10 -18.42
C GLU A 48 4.13 -9.61 -19.87
N VAL A 49 4.97 -8.60 -20.10
CA VAL A 49 5.32 -8.16 -21.46
C VAL A 49 6.73 -8.64 -21.77
N GLU A 50 6.83 -9.51 -22.78
CA GLU A 50 8.09 -10.06 -23.27
C GLU A 50 9.08 -8.91 -23.59
N GLY A 51 10.20 -8.85 -22.85
CA GLY A 51 11.28 -7.87 -23.07
C GLY A 51 11.31 -6.64 -22.17
N LEU A 52 10.39 -6.45 -21.21
CA LEU A 52 10.32 -5.25 -20.34
C LEU A 52 10.19 -5.53 -18.81
N SER A 53 10.43 -6.77 -18.37
CA SER A 53 9.85 -7.34 -17.14
C SER A 53 10.04 -6.55 -15.83
N ASN A 54 11.16 -5.85 -15.63
CA ASN A 54 11.38 -5.13 -14.37
C ASN A 54 10.64 -3.77 -14.32
N ASP A 55 10.57 -3.04 -15.44
CA ASP A 55 9.98 -1.70 -15.47
C ASP A 55 8.45 -1.73 -15.30
N SER A 56 7.78 -2.81 -15.71
CA SER A 56 6.32 -2.93 -15.60
C SER A 56 5.87 -3.00 -14.13
N THR A 57 6.54 -3.83 -13.32
CA THR A 57 6.25 -3.97 -11.88
C THR A 57 6.44 -2.65 -11.12
N TYR A 58 7.58 -1.97 -11.31
CA TYR A 58 7.83 -0.70 -10.63
C TYR A 58 6.82 0.38 -11.02
N ASN A 59 6.49 0.47 -12.31
CA ASN A 59 5.49 1.41 -12.77
C ASN A 59 4.09 1.07 -12.24
N ALA A 60 3.74 -0.21 -12.15
CA ALA A 60 2.49 -0.65 -11.56
C ALA A 60 2.40 -0.26 -10.07
N VAL A 61 3.45 -0.55 -9.29
CA VAL A 61 3.55 -0.14 -7.87
C VAL A 61 3.46 1.38 -7.74
N LYS A 62 4.30 2.12 -8.46
CA LYS A 62 4.34 3.59 -8.43
C LYS A 62 2.99 4.21 -8.77
N ASN A 63 2.32 3.72 -9.81
CA ASN A 63 1.03 4.25 -10.24
C ASN A 63 -0.06 3.99 -9.19
N ASN A 64 -0.07 2.80 -8.59
CA ASN A 64 -1.01 2.43 -7.52
C ASN A 64 -0.79 3.27 -6.25
N LEU A 65 0.46 3.43 -5.81
CA LEU A 65 0.79 4.26 -4.65
C LEU A 65 0.50 5.74 -4.91
N ARG A 66 0.79 6.24 -6.12
CA ARG A 66 0.44 7.61 -6.53
C ARG A 66 -1.06 7.84 -6.50
N ASP A 67 -1.86 6.88 -6.96
CA ASP A 67 -3.31 6.98 -6.92
C ASP A 67 -3.84 6.99 -5.48
N ALA A 68 -3.34 6.09 -4.63
CA ALA A 68 -3.68 6.06 -3.21
C ALA A 68 -3.37 7.39 -2.51
N ALA A 69 -2.16 7.93 -2.70
CA ALA A 69 -1.76 9.22 -2.15
C ALA A 69 -2.70 10.37 -2.59
N ARG A 70 -3.17 10.35 -3.85
CA ARG A 70 -4.10 11.36 -4.38
C ARG A 70 -5.49 11.23 -3.74
N LYS A 71 -5.98 10.02 -3.51
CA LYS A 71 -7.23 9.77 -2.80
C LYS A 71 -7.16 10.25 -1.36
N PHE A 72 -6.09 9.90 -0.66
CA PHE A 72 -5.86 10.39 0.71
C PHE A 72 -5.79 11.90 0.78
N ARG A 73 -4.98 12.54 -0.08
CA ARG A 73 -4.88 14.01 -0.14
C ARG A 73 -6.22 14.69 -0.43
N ALA A 74 -7.05 14.09 -1.28
CA ALA A 74 -8.36 14.65 -1.63
C ALA A 74 -9.38 14.51 -0.50
N TYR A 75 -9.34 13.39 0.23
CA TYR A 75 -10.32 13.06 1.27
C TYR A 75 -9.95 13.61 2.65
N ASP A 76 -8.66 13.56 3.01
CA ASP A 76 -8.10 14.05 4.27
C ASP A 76 -6.88 14.96 4.00
N PRO A 77 -7.13 16.21 3.55
CA PRO A 77 -6.06 17.15 3.21
C PRO A 77 -5.26 17.61 4.45
N ASN A 78 -5.87 17.58 5.64
CA ASN A 78 -5.24 17.99 6.90
C ASN A 78 -4.45 16.84 7.54
N ARG A 79 -4.68 15.60 7.09
CA ARG A 79 -4.05 14.39 7.61
C ARG A 79 -4.39 14.13 9.07
N ASP A 80 -5.67 14.25 9.39
CA ASP A 80 -6.20 13.97 10.72
C ASP A 80 -6.15 12.47 11.05
N LYS A 81 -6.09 11.60 10.03
CA LYS A 81 -6.02 10.14 10.15
C LYS A 81 -4.73 9.57 9.59
N LYS A 82 -4.37 8.35 10.02
CA LYS A 82 -3.25 7.61 9.41
C LYS A 82 -3.68 6.99 8.09
N HIS A 83 -2.87 7.17 7.06
CA HIS A 83 -3.15 6.70 5.71
C HIS A 83 -2.43 5.38 5.41
N ILE A 84 -3.20 4.31 5.23
CA ILE A 84 -2.67 2.95 5.05
C ILE A 84 -3.03 2.43 3.66
N VAL A 85 -2.01 1.99 2.91
CA VAL A 85 -2.22 1.27 1.65
C VAL A 85 -2.12 -0.23 1.89
N VAL A 86 -3.14 -0.98 1.51
CA VAL A 86 -3.14 -2.44 1.51
C VAL A 86 -2.89 -2.93 0.09
N VAL A 87 -1.78 -3.63 -0.12
CA VAL A 87 -1.39 -4.18 -1.41
C VAL A 87 -1.61 -5.69 -1.42
N TYR A 88 -2.33 -6.20 -2.40
CA TYR A 88 -2.40 -7.62 -2.74
C TYR A 88 -1.61 -7.89 -4.02
N ALA A 89 -0.58 -8.73 -3.92
CA ALA A 89 0.23 -9.14 -5.07
C ALA A 89 1.00 -10.43 -4.76
N ASP A 90 0.83 -11.48 -5.57
CA ASP A 90 1.55 -12.75 -5.37
C ASP A 90 2.99 -12.67 -5.92
N GLU A 91 3.17 -11.98 -7.05
CA GLU A 91 4.40 -11.98 -7.85
C GLU A 91 5.34 -10.79 -7.58
N ILE A 92 4.94 -9.85 -6.73
CA ILE A 92 5.78 -8.68 -6.42
C ILE A 92 6.80 -9.03 -5.35
N VAL A 93 8.05 -8.68 -5.60
CA VAL A 93 9.11 -8.81 -4.59
C VAL A 93 8.93 -7.70 -3.55
N ARG A 94 8.99 -8.05 -2.26
CA ARG A 94 8.96 -7.13 -1.11
C ARG A 94 9.72 -5.82 -1.40
N ASP A 95 10.90 -5.99 -1.94
CA ASP A 95 11.87 -4.94 -2.22
C ASP A 95 11.44 -3.94 -3.27
N ASP A 96 10.53 -4.30 -4.16
CA ASP A 96 10.02 -3.39 -5.19
C ASP A 96 9.11 -2.33 -4.59
N ILE A 97 8.24 -2.73 -3.65
CA ILE A 97 7.38 -1.81 -2.90
C ILE A 97 8.25 -0.89 -2.04
N TYR A 98 9.25 -1.45 -1.35
CA TYR A 98 10.19 -0.66 -0.54
C TYR A 98 10.90 0.39 -1.39
N SER A 99 11.50 -0.02 -2.51
CA SER A 99 12.33 0.85 -3.34
C SER A 99 11.50 1.97 -3.96
N VAL A 100 10.30 1.67 -4.47
CA VAL A 100 9.41 2.69 -5.04
C VAL A 100 8.93 3.67 -3.98
N TRP A 101 8.58 3.19 -2.79
CA TRP A 101 8.04 4.04 -1.72
C TRP A 101 9.11 4.89 -1.05
N THR A 102 10.24 4.31 -0.64
CA THR A 102 11.29 5.02 0.09
C THR A 102 12.22 5.79 -0.84
N GLY A 103 12.41 5.32 -2.07
CA GLY A 103 13.47 5.79 -2.96
C GLY A 103 14.86 5.30 -2.55
N GLU A 104 14.93 4.41 -1.55
CA GLU A 104 16.16 3.74 -1.14
C GLU A 104 16.36 2.43 -1.90
N TRP A 105 17.60 1.99 -1.97
CA TRP A 105 17.96 0.72 -2.56
C TRP A 105 17.53 -0.41 -1.65
N SER A 106 16.82 -1.39 -2.19
CA SER A 106 16.73 -2.68 -1.52
C SER A 106 18.16 -3.20 -1.25
N PRO A 107 18.43 -3.68 -0.03
CA PRO A 107 19.68 -4.36 0.28
C PRO A 107 19.94 -5.60 -0.59
N GLU A 108 18.88 -6.26 -1.08
CA GLU A 108 18.95 -7.52 -1.84
C GLU A 108 19.09 -7.31 -3.36
N HIS A 109 18.76 -6.12 -3.87
CA HIS A 109 18.77 -5.78 -5.31
C HIS A 109 19.54 -4.48 -5.62
N ARG A 110 20.74 -4.34 -5.03
CA ARG A 110 21.63 -3.17 -5.21
C ARG A 110 22.09 -2.94 -6.66
N ASP A 111 21.96 -3.94 -7.52
CA ASP A 111 22.39 -3.95 -8.92
C ASP A 111 21.36 -3.35 -9.89
N ARG A 112 20.11 -3.12 -9.46
CA ARG A 112 19.04 -2.59 -10.30
C ARG A 112 19.03 -1.06 -10.35
N ILE A 113 19.66 -0.47 -11.38
CA ILE A 113 19.71 1.00 -11.53
C ILE A 113 18.32 1.60 -11.79
N PHE A 114 17.75 2.26 -10.78
CA PHE A 114 16.52 3.04 -10.94
C PHE A 114 16.80 4.41 -11.56
N LYS A 115 16.29 4.63 -12.78
CA LYS A 115 16.12 5.99 -13.31
C LYS A 115 14.98 6.67 -12.53
N GLY A 116 15.19 7.90 -12.07
CA GLY A 116 14.29 8.62 -11.14
C GLY A 116 12.81 8.69 -11.52
N GLY A 117 12.43 8.39 -12.77
CA GLY A 117 11.04 8.21 -13.19
C GLY A 117 10.31 7.01 -12.57
N MET A 118 11.01 6.04 -11.97
CA MET A 118 10.41 4.85 -11.36
C MET A 118 10.04 5.02 -9.87
N LEU A 119 10.46 6.11 -9.23
CA LEU A 119 10.24 6.35 -7.81
C LEU A 119 8.95 7.15 -7.58
N LEU A 120 8.32 6.94 -6.42
CA LEU A 120 7.24 7.80 -5.97
C LEU A 120 7.79 9.19 -5.62
N SER A 121 7.09 10.28 -5.96
CA SER A 121 7.55 11.63 -5.59
C SER A 121 7.32 11.91 -4.11
N ASN A 122 8.16 12.77 -3.50
CA ASN A 122 8.02 13.13 -2.08
C ASN A 122 6.64 13.70 -1.72
N ASP A 123 6.03 14.48 -2.63
CA ASP A 123 4.66 15.00 -2.47
C ASP A 123 3.61 13.89 -2.34
N HIS A 124 3.79 12.74 -3.01
CA HIS A 124 2.90 11.60 -2.83
C HIS A 124 3.28 10.75 -1.61
N LYS A 125 4.59 10.52 -1.37
CA LYS A 125 5.09 9.72 -0.24
C LYS A 125 4.55 10.21 1.10
N GLN A 126 4.55 11.53 1.31
CA GLN A 126 4.08 12.09 2.56
C GLN A 126 2.64 11.69 2.87
N HIS A 127 1.77 11.47 1.88
CA HIS A 127 0.38 11.08 2.12
C HIS A 127 0.16 9.59 2.43
N ILE A 128 1.23 8.81 2.61
CA ILE A 128 1.15 7.39 2.97
C ILE A 128 1.95 7.18 4.26
N ASP A 129 1.28 6.68 5.29
CA ASP A 129 1.86 6.41 6.60
C ASP A 129 2.34 4.95 6.73
N ALA A 130 1.64 4.02 6.08
CA ALA A 130 2.10 2.64 5.94
C ALA A 130 1.64 1.99 4.65
N ILE A 131 2.41 0.99 4.23
CA ILE A 131 2.04 0.04 3.21
C ILE A 131 2.08 -1.35 3.85
N THR A 132 1.00 -2.11 3.70
CA THR A 132 0.92 -3.50 4.13
C THR A 132 0.73 -4.38 2.90
N TRP A 133 1.50 -5.47 2.81
CA TRP A 133 1.48 -6.38 1.67
C TRP A 133 0.95 -7.74 2.07
N PHE A 134 -0.03 -8.23 1.32
CA PHE A 134 -0.56 -9.58 1.36
C PHE A 134 -0.24 -10.25 0.03
N ARG A 135 0.19 -11.53 0.06
CA ARG A 135 0.38 -12.28 -1.19
C ARG A 135 -0.96 -12.64 -1.80
N LYS A 136 -1.89 -13.10 -0.96
CA LYS A 136 -3.19 -13.63 -1.38
C LYS A 136 -4.33 -13.07 -0.53
N THR A 137 -5.52 -13.04 -1.10
CA THR A 137 -6.76 -12.65 -0.38
C THR A 137 -7.17 -13.64 0.71
N THR A 138 -6.57 -14.82 0.73
CA THR A 138 -6.78 -15.85 1.75
C THR A 138 -5.85 -15.69 2.95
N ASP A 139 -4.84 -14.82 2.87
CA ASP A 139 -3.85 -14.66 3.93
C ASP A 139 -4.50 -14.00 5.16
N ALA A 140 -4.30 -14.61 6.34
CA ALA A 140 -4.87 -14.11 7.59
C ALA A 140 -4.10 -12.93 8.19
N ALA A 141 -2.86 -12.71 7.75
CA ALA A 141 -2.00 -11.63 8.20
C ALA A 141 -1.17 -11.14 7.01
N PRO A 142 -0.70 -9.88 7.04
CA PRO A 142 0.17 -9.40 5.99
C PRO A 142 1.48 -10.19 5.97
N THR A 143 2.04 -10.32 4.77
CA THR A 143 3.40 -10.84 4.57
C THR A 143 4.43 -9.86 5.08
N TYR A 144 4.19 -8.56 4.89
CA TYR A 144 5.10 -7.52 5.36
C TYR A 144 4.41 -6.18 5.55
N VAL A 145 4.93 -5.35 6.46
CA VAL A 145 4.48 -3.98 6.70
C VAL A 145 5.66 -3.01 6.68
N TRP A 146 5.55 -1.98 5.84
CA TRP A 146 6.41 -0.81 5.92
C TRP A 146 5.64 0.34 6.56
N ALA A 147 6.22 0.98 7.57
CA ALA A 147 5.58 2.06 8.32
C ALA A 147 6.56 3.20 8.56
N THR A 148 6.07 4.44 8.50
CA THR A 148 6.88 5.65 8.73
C THR A 148 7.23 5.85 10.21
N THR A 149 6.45 5.27 11.12
CA THR A 149 6.65 5.36 12.57
C THR A 149 6.28 4.04 13.25
N ASN A 150 6.86 3.80 14.43
CA ASN A 150 6.53 2.60 15.22
C ASN A 150 5.09 2.61 15.73
N GLU A 151 4.48 3.78 15.94
CA GLU A 151 3.09 3.90 16.40
C GLU A 151 2.10 3.24 15.43
N ILE A 152 2.38 3.26 14.13
CA ILE A 152 1.51 2.68 13.10
C ILE A 152 1.52 1.13 13.17
N ARG A 153 2.55 0.52 13.75
CA ARG A 153 2.60 -0.95 13.90
C ARG A 153 1.51 -1.49 14.83
N GLN A 154 0.86 -0.65 15.64
CA GLN A 154 -0.28 -1.05 16.44
C GLN A 154 -1.44 -1.61 15.59
N TYR A 155 -1.57 -1.17 14.34
CA TYR A 155 -2.59 -1.64 13.39
C TYR A 155 -2.28 -3.03 12.81
N PHE A 156 -1.09 -3.56 13.08
CA PHE A 156 -0.58 -4.82 12.54
C PHE A 156 0.05 -5.69 13.66
N PRO A 157 -0.75 -6.15 14.64
CA PRO A 157 -0.24 -6.79 15.84
C PRO A 157 0.56 -8.07 15.57
N GLU A 158 0.32 -8.74 14.44
CA GLU A 158 0.96 -10.01 14.07
C GLU A 158 2.41 -9.83 13.56
N ILE A 159 2.77 -8.63 13.14
CA ILE A 159 4.10 -8.31 12.56
C ILE A 159 5.07 -7.80 13.65
N ASN A 160 4.58 -7.58 14.87
CA ASN A 160 5.43 -7.26 16.00
C ASN A 160 6.15 -8.54 16.42
N HIS A 161 7.38 -8.78 15.96
CA HIS A 161 8.48 -9.50 16.63
C HIS A 161 9.58 -9.82 15.60
N GLU A 162 10.35 -8.81 15.17
CA GLU A 162 11.75 -8.96 14.75
C GLU A 162 12.56 -7.78 15.31
#